data_AF-D5MJG6-F1
#
_entry.id   AF-D5MJG6-F1
#
_cell.length_a   1.000
_cell.length_b   1.000
_cell.length_c   1.000
_cell.angle_alpha   90.00
_cell.angle_beta   90.00
_cell.angle_gamma   90.00
#
_symmetry.space_group_name_H-M   'P 1'
#
loop_
_entity.id
_entity.type
_entity.pdbx_description
1 polymer ?
#
loop_
_entity_poly.entity_id
_entity_poly.type
_entity_poly.pdbx_seq_one_letter_code
_entity_poly.pdbx_strand_id
1 'polypeptide(L)'
;MIRAASVLLLAVMLSVAVPAFAQQAPVPTAVTPTRQAFQTLIPGMTREQVSKLVASQGPMDLKQEVWGRWAPGAKPGHVEILRVHFYENRIYWVEYDVFTETWAREEKGSCSGWMKGPMRRLKESFDIDIR
;
A
#
# COMPACT_ATOMS: atom_id res chain seq x y z
N MET A 1 -67.78 -24.24 -22.30
CA MET A 1 -67.79 -23.79 -20.90
C MET A 1 -66.36 -23.81 -20.39
N ILE A 2 -65.92 -22.69 -19.81
CA ILE A 2 -64.55 -22.36 -19.40
C ILE A 2 -64.22 -23.00 -18.04
N ARG A 3 -62.98 -23.49 -17.89
CA ARG A 3 -62.14 -23.54 -16.65
C ARG A 3 -60.86 -24.31 -17.00
N ALA A 4 -59.73 -23.67 -17.36
CA ALA A 4 -58.81 -22.86 -16.56
C ALA A 4 -58.02 -23.63 -15.49
N ALA A 5 -56.70 -23.40 -15.53
CA ALA A 5 -55.65 -23.70 -14.55
C ALA A 5 -55.09 -25.13 -14.51
N SER A 6 -53.89 -25.29 -15.06
CA SER A 6 -52.70 -25.63 -14.26
C SER A 6 -51.44 -25.42 -15.11
N VAL A 7 -50.88 -24.21 -15.01
CA VAL A 7 -49.51 -23.86 -15.39
C VAL A 7 -48.65 -24.03 -14.13
N LEU A 8 -47.37 -24.35 -14.31
CA LEU A 8 -46.26 -24.51 -13.33
C LEU A 8 -45.91 -26.00 -13.16
N LEU A 9 -44.73 -26.51 -13.51
CA LEU A 9 -43.42 -25.90 -13.72
C LEU A 9 -42.65 -26.74 -14.75
N LEU A 10 -42.13 -26.10 -15.79
CA LEU A 10 -41.01 -26.66 -16.56
C LEU A 10 -40.05 -25.52 -16.89
N ALA A 11 -39.42 -24.96 -15.86
CA ALA A 11 -38.33 -24.01 -16.02
C ALA A 11 -37.02 -24.80 -16.20
N VAL A 12 -36.76 -25.15 -17.46
CA VAL A 12 -35.47 -24.98 -18.12
C VAL A 12 -34.24 -25.50 -17.37
N MET A 13 -33.93 -26.77 -17.60
CA MET A 13 -32.57 -27.30 -17.56
C MET A 13 -31.75 -26.69 -18.71
N LEU A 14 -31.23 -25.48 -18.54
CA LEU A 14 -30.11 -25.00 -19.36
C LEU A 14 -28.86 -24.90 -18.47
N SER A 15 -28.12 -26.00 -18.48
CA SER A 15 -26.77 -26.15 -17.99
C SER A 15 -25.84 -25.24 -18.78
N VAL A 16 -25.72 -23.97 -18.40
CA VAL A 16 -24.57 -23.16 -18.80
C VAL A 16 -23.45 -23.47 -17.82
N ALA A 17 -22.56 -24.37 -18.24
CA ALA A 17 -21.28 -24.59 -17.59
C ALA A 17 -20.44 -23.31 -17.70
N VAL A 18 -20.65 -22.38 -16.76
CA VAL A 18 -19.67 -21.35 -16.46
C VAL A 18 -18.57 -22.04 -15.67
N PRO A 19 -17.29 -22.04 -16.10
CA PRO A 19 -16.24 -22.48 -15.21
C PRO A 19 -16.31 -21.56 -14.00
N ALA A 20 -16.66 -22.13 -12.85
CA ALA A 20 -16.48 -21.49 -11.57
C ALA A 20 -14.97 -21.23 -11.44
N PHE A 21 -14.53 -20.06 -11.90
CA PHE A 21 -13.33 -19.47 -11.37
C PHE A 21 -13.57 -19.45 -9.87
N ALA A 22 -12.84 -20.31 -9.17
CA ALA A 22 -12.77 -20.28 -7.74
C ALA A 22 -12.48 -18.82 -7.38
N GLN A 23 -13.51 -18.10 -6.92
CA GLN A 23 -13.30 -16.94 -6.11
C GLN A 23 -12.58 -17.48 -4.89
N GLN A 24 -11.24 -17.48 -4.96
CA GLN A 24 -10.41 -17.49 -3.78
C GLN A 24 -10.97 -16.34 -2.95
N ALA A 25 -11.75 -16.70 -1.93
CA ALA A 25 -12.07 -15.78 -0.87
C ALA A 25 -10.74 -15.11 -0.47
N PRO A 26 -10.67 -13.78 -0.35
CA PRO A 26 -9.44 -13.12 0.02
C PRO A 26 -8.94 -13.78 1.30
N VAL A 27 -7.87 -14.56 1.17
CA VAL A 27 -7.24 -15.21 2.32
C VAL A 27 -6.87 -14.05 3.22
N PRO A 28 -7.35 -14.00 4.48
CA PRO A 28 -7.00 -12.91 5.37
C PRO A 28 -5.48 -12.89 5.47
N THR A 29 -4.85 -11.92 4.82
CA THR A 29 -3.42 -11.71 4.87
C THR A 29 -3.09 -11.49 6.33
N ALA A 30 -2.40 -12.45 6.96
CA ALA A 30 -2.02 -12.31 8.36
C ALA A 30 -1.33 -10.95 8.51
N VAL A 31 -1.85 -10.10 9.40
CA VAL A 31 -1.38 -8.72 9.53
C VAL A 31 -0.03 -8.77 10.22
N THR A 32 1.04 -8.65 9.43
CA THR A 32 2.39 -8.54 9.98
C THR A 32 2.58 -7.16 10.62
N PRO A 33 3.51 -7.03 11.58
CA PRO A 33 3.86 -5.71 12.13
C PRO A 33 4.31 -4.71 11.05
N THR A 34 4.97 -5.20 9.99
CA THR A 34 5.41 -4.36 8.87
C THR A 34 4.20 -3.87 8.04
N ARG A 35 3.23 -4.74 7.76
CA ARG A 35 1.97 -4.36 7.09
C ARG A 35 1.18 -3.36 7.93
N GLN A 36 1.10 -3.58 9.24
CA GLN A 36 0.42 -2.66 10.16
C GLN A 36 1.11 -1.28 10.18
N ALA A 37 2.44 -1.25 10.27
CA ALA A 37 3.21 -0.02 10.18
C ALA A 37 2.95 0.70 8.85
N PHE A 38 3.02 0.00 7.72
CA PHE A 38 2.68 0.57 6.42
C PHE A 38 1.27 1.18 6.43
N GLN A 39 0.26 0.46 6.91
CA GLN A 39 -1.12 0.95 6.98
C GLN A 39 -1.27 2.21 7.82
N THR A 40 -0.53 2.33 8.92
CA THR A 40 -0.57 3.51 9.81
C THR A 40 0.25 4.71 9.30
N LEU A 41 1.32 4.47 8.53
CA LEU A 41 2.15 5.55 7.99
C LEU A 41 1.40 6.39 6.96
N ILE A 42 1.53 7.72 7.08
CA ILE A 42 0.87 8.71 6.23
C ILE A 42 1.89 9.82 5.90
N PRO A 43 1.90 10.34 4.66
CA PRO A 43 2.68 11.53 4.32
C PRO A 43 2.47 12.69 5.30
N GLY A 44 3.54 13.39 5.65
CA GLY A 44 3.55 14.51 6.60
C GLY A 44 3.90 14.14 8.05
N MET A 45 3.83 12.86 8.42
CA MET A 45 4.29 12.38 9.74
C MET A 45 5.78 12.67 9.95
N THR A 46 6.18 12.96 11.20
CA THR A 46 7.58 13.23 11.54
C THR A 46 8.38 11.98 11.80
N ARG A 47 9.71 12.06 11.73
CA ARG A 47 10.59 10.91 12.06
C ARG A 47 10.35 10.36 13.46
N GLU A 48 10.04 11.21 14.44
CA GLU A 48 9.72 10.80 15.80
C GLU A 48 8.39 10.05 15.89
N GLN A 49 7.42 10.40 15.03
CA GLN A 49 6.18 9.65 14.93
C GLN A 49 6.43 8.29 14.26
N VAL A 50 7.27 8.25 13.22
CA VAL A 50 7.65 7.00 12.56
C VAL A 50 8.40 6.06 13.51
N SER A 51 9.38 6.57 14.26
CA SER A 51 10.20 5.75 15.16
C SER A 51 9.36 5.06 16.23
N LYS A 52 8.31 5.73 16.73
CA LYS A 52 7.33 5.16 17.66
C LYS A 52 6.49 4.05 17.04
N LEU A 53 6.19 4.13 15.74
CA LEU A 53 5.36 3.16 15.03
C LEU A 53 6.13 1.90 14.63
N VAL A 54 7.41 2.02 14.27
CA VAL A 54 8.19 0.90 13.71
C VAL A 54 9.01 0.11 14.74
N ALA A 55 8.91 0.46 16.03
CA ALA A 55 9.42 -0.24 17.23
C ALA A 55 10.89 -0.70 17.22
N SER A 56 11.66 -0.30 16.21
CA SER A 56 13.08 -0.58 16.01
C SER A 56 13.87 0.73 16.07
N GLN A 57 15.21 0.67 15.95
CA GLN A 57 16.05 1.85 15.72
C GLN A 57 15.51 2.62 14.49
N GLY A 58 14.57 3.52 14.76
CA GLY A 58 13.80 4.19 13.74
C GLY A 58 14.66 5.22 13.01
N PRO A 59 14.09 5.93 12.03
CA PRO A 59 14.78 6.94 11.24
C PRO A 59 15.11 8.20 12.06
N MET A 60 15.94 8.08 13.09
CA MET A 60 16.30 9.19 13.99
C MET A 60 17.43 10.06 13.42
N ASP A 61 18.17 9.58 12.43
CA ASP A 61 19.16 10.38 11.72
C ASP A 61 18.47 11.34 10.74
N LEU A 62 18.54 12.64 11.03
CA LEU A 62 17.97 13.69 10.19
C LEU A 62 18.64 13.80 8.83
N LYS A 63 19.89 13.32 8.68
CA LYS A 63 20.60 13.30 7.40
C LYS A 63 20.18 12.12 6.51
N GLN A 64 19.53 11.12 7.08
CA GLN A 64 19.09 9.94 6.35
C GLN A 64 17.78 10.24 5.61
N GLU A 65 17.85 10.48 4.30
CA GLU A 65 16.65 10.75 3.49
C GLU A 65 15.74 9.52 3.32
N VAL A 66 16.28 8.31 3.40
CA VAL A 66 15.51 7.07 3.25
C VAL A 66 15.86 6.09 4.35
N TRP A 67 14.83 5.62 5.05
CA TRP A 67 14.94 4.52 6.00
C TRP A 67 14.17 3.33 5.48
N GLY A 68 14.69 2.13 5.72
CA GLY A 68 14.01 0.93 5.32
C GLY A 68 14.25 -0.22 6.27
N ARG A 69 13.32 -1.16 6.27
CA ARG A 69 13.38 -2.39 7.04
C ARG A 69 13.01 -3.57 6.14
N TRP A 70 13.76 -4.64 6.31
CA TRP A 70 13.47 -5.96 5.74
C TRP A 70 12.97 -6.85 6.87
N ALA A 71 11.87 -7.56 6.66
CA ALA A 71 11.27 -8.44 7.66
C ALA A 71 10.78 -9.74 7.01
N PRO A 72 10.76 -10.85 7.75
CA PRO A 72 10.02 -12.04 7.33
C PRO A 72 8.54 -11.67 7.11
N GLY A 73 7.97 -12.18 6.02
CA GLY A 73 6.56 -12.01 5.71
C GLY A 73 5.65 -12.97 6.49
N ALA A 74 4.36 -12.93 6.18
CA ALA A 74 3.33 -13.74 6.85
C ALA A 74 3.52 -15.27 6.74
N LYS A 75 4.30 -15.75 5.77
CA LYS A 75 4.58 -17.18 5.54
C LYS A 75 6.08 -17.43 5.42
N PRO A 76 6.56 -18.66 5.73
CA PRO A 76 7.95 -19.03 5.48
C PRO A 76 8.34 -18.77 4.02
N GLY A 77 9.50 -18.15 3.80
CA GLY A 77 10.00 -17.79 2.48
C GLY A 77 9.47 -16.47 1.91
N HIS A 78 8.42 -15.88 2.49
CA HIS A 78 7.97 -14.54 2.11
C HIS A 78 8.83 -13.47 2.77
N VAL A 79 9.01 -12.35 2.07
CA VAL A 79 9.77 -11.19 2.58
C VAL A 79 8.94 -9.94 2.40
N GLU A 80 8.98 -9.07 3.40
CA GLU A 80 8.35 -7.75 3.38
C GLU A 80 9.41 -6.67 3.54
N ILE A 81 9.32 -5.64 2.71
CA ILE A 81 10.22 -4.50 2.73
C ILE A 81 9.39 -3.25 2.89
N LEU A 82 9.68 -2.48 3.94
CA LEU A 82 9.10 -1.15 4.14
C LEU A 82 10.19 -0.11 3.91
N ARG A 83 9.94 0.87 3.05
CA ARG A 83 10.80 2.04 2.87
C ARG A 83 10.01 3.32 3.13
N VAL A 84 10.61 4.22 3.88
CA VAL A 84 10.03 5.50 4.26
C VAL A 84 11.01 6.58 3.84
N HIS A 85 10.53 7.51 3.02
CA HIS A 85 11.32 8.58 2.47
C HIS A 85 10.95 9.88 3.15
N PHE A 86 11.97 10.60 3.58
CA PHE A 86 11.88 11.81 4.34
C PHE A 86 12.45 12.97 3.56
N TYR A 87 11.79 14.10 3.71
CA TYR A 87 12.32 15.39 3.31
C TYR A 87 12.31 16.28 4.55
N GLU A 88 13.48 16.82 4.90
CA GLU A 88 13.74 17.41 6.23
C GLU A 88 13.43 16.38 7.34
N ASN A 89 12.30 16.56 8.02
CA ASN A 89 11.83 15.72 9.11
C ASN A 89 10.45 15.08 8.84
N ARG A 90 9.95 15.09 7.59
CA ARG A 90 8.59 14.60 7.28
C ARG A 90 8.59 13.56 6.18
N ILE A 91 7.71 12.56 6.32
CA ILE A 91 7.46 11.59 5.27
C ILE A 91 6.88 12.30 4.04
N TYR A 92 7.45 12.06 2.86
CA TYR A 92 6.79 12.44 1.60
C TYR A 92 6.38 11.23 0.75
N TRP A 93 6.99 10.06 1.00
CA TRP A 93 6.75 8.83 0.26
C TRP A 93 6.99 7.60 1.13
N VAL A 94 6.17 6.57 0.95
CA VAL A 94 6.27 5.27 1.63
C VAL A 94 6.06 4.16 0.61
N GLU A 95 6.94 3.17 0.62
CA GLU A 95 6.86 1.98 -0.22
C GLU A 95 6.75 0.73 0.66
N TYR A 96 5.89 -0.18 0.26
CA TYR A 96 5.74 -1.48 0.86
C TYR A 96 5.80 -2.55 -0.22
N ASP A 97 6.90 -3.29 -0.25
CA ASP A 97 7.12 -4.40 -1.17
C ASP A 97 6.87 -5.72 -0.45
N VAL A 98 6.17 -6.63 -1.10
CA VAL A 98 6.03 -8.02 -0.66
C VAL A 98 6.59 -8.92 -1.75
N PHE A 99 7.54 -9.75 -1.36
CA PHE A 99 7.98 -10.87 -2.15
C PHE A 99 7.28 -12.14 -1.68
N THR A 100 6.52 -12.75 -2.59
CA THR A 100 5.88 -14.06 -2.41
C THR A 100 6.34 -14.97 -3.54
N GLU A 101 5.43 -15.41 -4.41
CA GLU A 101 5.74 -16.01 -5.71
C GLU A 101 6.06 -14.93 -6.77
N THR A 102 5.50 -13.73 -6.57
CA THR A 102 5.74 -12.55 -7.39
C THR A 102 6.06 -11.34 -6.51
N TRP A 103 6.65 -10.31 -7.12
CA TRP A 103 6.89 -9.02 -6.49
C TRP A 103 5.63 -8.16 -6.59
N ALA A 104 5.10 -7.73 -5.45
CA ALA A 104 4.00 -6.77 -5.36
C ALA A 104 4.46 -5.51 -4.61
N ARG A 105 4.16 -4.33 -5.14
CA ARG A 105 4.46 -3.03 -4.53
C ARG A 105 3.18 -2.27 -4.24
N GLU A 106 3.08 -1.74 -3.04
CA GLU A 106 2.11 -0.71 -2.64
C GLU A 106 2.85 0.55 -2.21
N GLU A 107 2.28 1.72 -2.50
CA GLU A 107 2.91 3.00 -2.22
C GLU A 107 1.92 4.04 -1.69
N LYS A 108 2.44 4.98 -0.91
CA LYS A 108 1.69 6.12 -0.39
C LYS A 108 2.52 7.38 -0.54
N GLY A 109 1.94 8.39 -1.16
CA GLY A 109 2.56 9.70 -1.30
C GLY A 109 2.36 10.26 -2.69
N SER A 110 2.93 11.43 -2.90
CA SER A 110 3.04 12.04 -4.22
C SER A 110 4.15 13.06 -4.21
N CYS A 111 5.00 13.01 -5.24
CA CYS A 111 5.97 14.07 -5.50
C CYS A 111 5.29 15.42 -5.81
N SER A 112 4.06 15.44 -6.34
CA SER A 112 3.45 16.68 -6.87
C SER A 112 3.08 17.72 -5.81
N GLY A 113 2.79 17.30 -4.58
CA GLY A 113 2.48 18.21 -3.47
C GLY A 113 3.71 18.71 -2.71
N TRP A 114 4.71 17.84 -2.54
CA TRP A 114 5.88 18.11 -1.71
C TRP A 114 7.06 18.68 -2.48
N MET A 115 7.20 18.41 -3.79
CA MET A 115 8.25 19.01 -4.63
C MET A 115 8.19 20.55 -4.69
N LYS A 116 7.08 21.18 -4.26
CA LYS A 116 7.04 22.63 -4.07
C LYS A 116 8.07 23.11 -3.05
N GLY A 117 8.31 22.38 -1.97
CA GLY A 117 9.28 22.75 -0.93
C GLY A 117 10.74 22.71 -1.42
N PRO A 118 11.24 21.57 -1.93
CA PRO A 118 12.56 21.45 -2.56
C PRO A 118 12.73 22.35 -3.78
N MET A 119 11.75 22.44 -4.69
CA MET A 119 11.85 23.37 -5.83
C MET A 119 11.87 24.82 -5.39
N ARG A 120 11.11 25.19 -4.36
CA ARG A 120 11.15 26.54 -3.79
C ARG A 120 12.51 26.82 -3.14
N ARG A 121 13.09 25.86 -2.41
CA ARG A 121 14.43 26.02 -1.82
C ARG A 121 15.54 26.04 -2.87
N LEU A 122 15.43 25.25 -3.93
CA LEU A 122 16.32 25.35 -5.10
C LEU A 122 16.16 26.71 -5.77
N LYS A 123 14.93 27.20 -5.98
CA LYS A 123 14.66 28.54 -6.51
C LYS A 123 15.27 29.64 -5.64
N GLU A 124 15.11 29.55 -4.32
CA GLU A 124 15.66 30.50 -3.34
C GLU A 124 17.19 30.40 -3.22
N SER A 125 17.79 29.21 -3.42
CA SER A 125 19.24 29.00 -3.29
C SER A 125 20.02 29.28 -4.57
N PHE A 126 19.38 29.19 -5.74
CA PHE A 126 20.03 29.37 -7.05
C PHE A 126 19.52 30.59 -7.83
N ASP A 127 18.58 31.37 -7.28
CA ASP A 127 17.97 32.54 -7.92
C ASP A 127 17.44 32.27 -9.34
N ILE A 128 16.95 31.06 -9.58
CA ILE A 128 16.50 30.61 -10.91
C ILE A 128 15.06 31.09 -11.14
N ASP A 129 14.90 32.12 -11.97
CA ASP A 129 13.61 32.57 -12.49
C ASP A 129 13.16 31.64 -13.63
N ILE A 130 12.31 30.66 -13.33
CA ILE A 130 11.63 29.87 -14.35
C ILE A 130 10.35 30.64 -14.73
N ARG A 131 10.46 31.50 -15.75
CA ARG A 131 9.33 32.09 -16.46
C ARG A 131 8.82 31.16 -17.54
#